data_AF-A0A1B0GR67-F1
#
_entry.id   AF-A0A1B0GR67-F1
#
_cell.length_a   1.000
_cell.length_b   1.000
_cell.length_c   1.000
_cell.angle_alpha   90.00
_cell.angle_beta   90.00
_cell.angle_gamma   90.00
#
_symmetry.space_group_name_H-M   'P 1'
#
loop_
_entity.id
_entity.type
_entity.pdbx_description
1 polymer ?
#
loop_
_entity_poly.entity_id
_entity_poly.type
_entity_poly.pdbx_seq_one_letter_code
_entity_poly.pdbx_strand_id
1 'polypeptide(L)'
;PEEATLSFPAQSLSPEPVPQEEEKLSQRNANPGIKCFAVRSLGWVEMTEEELAPGRSSVAVNNCIRQLSYHKNNLHDPMAGGWGEGKDLLLQLEDETLKLVEPQNQTLLHAQPIVSIRVWGVGRDSGRERY
;
A
#
# COMPACT_ATOMS: atom_id res chain seq x y z
N PRO A 1 -59.37 15.29 -26.38
CA PRO A 1 -59.37 13.96 -25.73
C PRO A 1 -58.70 12.94 -26.65
N GLU A 2 -57.54 12.46 -26.19
CA GLU A 2 -56.87 11.17 -26.50
C GLU A 2 -56.44 10.86 -27.94
N GLU A 3 -55.37 10.12 -28.21
CA GLU A 3 -54.01 9.96 -27.66
C GLU A 3 -53.28 9.14 -28.74
N ALA A 4 -51.98 9.39 -28.91
CA ALA A 4 -51.13 8.77 -29.92
C ALA A 4 -50.86 7.28 -29.61
N THR A 5 -50.43 6.50 -30.61
CA THR A 5 -49.32 5.53 -30.45
C THR A 5 -48.74 5.17 -31.83
N LEU A 6 -47.62 5.80 -32.20
CA LEU A 6 -46.71 5.29 -33.23
C LEU A 6 -45.76 4.31 -32.54
N SER A 7 -45.83 3.04 -32.90
CA SER A 7 -44.86 2.03 -32.45
C SER A 7 -43.62 2.09 -33.34
N PHE A 8 -42.52 2.61 -32.79
CA PHE A 8 -41.19 2.46 -33.38
C PHE A 8 -40.54 1.20 -32.81
N PRO A 9 -39.85 0.37 -33.62
CA PRO A 9 -39.04 -0.71 -33.09
C PRO A 9 -37.81 -0.12 -32.40
N ALA A 10 -37.70 -0.37 -31.09
CA ALA A 10 -36.51 -0.06 -30.31
C ALA A 10 -35.35 -0.98 -30.76
N GLN A 11 -34.29 -0.38 -31.29
CA GLN A 11 -33.02 -1.08 -31.45
C GLN A 11 -32.49 -1.41 -30.05
N SER A 12 -32.36 -2.69 -29.75
CA SER A 12 -31.72 -3.17 -28.53
C SER A 12 -30.23 -2.87 -28.63
N LEU A 13 -29.81 -1.73 -28.08
CA LEU A 13 -28.40 -1.45 -27.81
C LEU A 13 -28.03 -2.24 -26.54
N SER A 14 -27.44 -3.41 -26.75
CA SER A 14 -26.74 -4.12 -25.69
C SER A 14 -25.55 -3.24 -25.27
N PRO A 15 -25.33 -2.96 -23.97
CA PRO A 15 -24.11 -2.30 -23.55
C PRO A 15 -22.96 -3.29 -23.74
N GLU A 16 -22.06 -2.96 -24.67
CA GLU A 16 -20.75 -3.60 -24.77
C GLU A 16 -20.09 -3.59 -23.37
N PRO A 17 -19.60 -4.73 -22.87
CA PRO A 17 -18.88 -4.75 -21.61
C PRO A 17 -17.60 -3.95 -21.79
N VAL A 18 -17.52 -2.83 -21.06
CA VAL A 18 -16.36 -1.95 -21.00
C VAL A 18 -15.13 -2.78 -20.65
N PRO A 19 -14.10 -2.88 -21.51
CA PRO A 19 -12.94 -3.70 -21.22
C PRO A 19 -12.00 -2.99 -20.25
N GLN A 20 -11.86 -3.56 -19.05
CA GLN A 20 -10.57 -3.72 -18.34
C GLN A 20 -9.69 -2.47 -18.16
N GLU A 21 -10.23 -1.37 -17.63
CA GLU A 21 -9.39 -0.31 -17.06
C GLU A 21 -8.87 -0.65 -15.65
N GLU A 22 -9.60 -1.47 -14.89
CA GLU A 22 -9.17 -1.91 -13.54
C GLU A 22 -8.05 -2.98 -13.55
N GLU A 23 -7.97 -3.83 -14.57
CA GLU A 23 -6.90 -4.86 -14.64
C GLU A 23 -5.56 -4.31 -15.13
N LYS A 24 -5.54 -3.09 -15.68
CA LYS A 24 -4.33 -2.50 -16.27
C LYS A 24 -3.28 -2.08 -15.23
N LEU A 25 -3.68 -1.93 -13.97
CA LEU A 25 -2.76 -1.66 -12.86
C LEU A 25 -2.03 -2.93 -12.39
N SER A 26 -2.67 -4.10 -12.48
CA SER A 26 -2.10 -5.37 -12.01
C SER A 26 -1.08 -5.96 -12.99
N GLN A 27 -1.22 -5.69 -14.29
CA GLN A 27 -0.40 -6.34 -15.33
C GLN A 27 0.79 -5.51 -15.83
N ARG A 28 0.91 -4.21 -15.47
CA ARG A 28 1.95 -3.34 -16.06
C ARG A 28 3.36 -3.53 -15.47
N ASN A 29 3.51 -4.34 -14.42
CA ASN A 29 4.78 -4.61 -13.77
C ASN A 29 5.10 -6.12 -13.68
N ALA A 30 4.79 -6.90 -14.72
CA ALA A 30 5.22 -8.30 -14.81
C ALA A 30 6.71 -8.40 -15.24
N ASN A 31 7.59 -7.63 -14.60
CA ASN A 31 9.01 -7.99 -14.60
C ASN A 31 9.14 -9.15 -13.60
N PRO A 32 9.53 -10.36 -14.01
CA PRO A 32 9.65 -11.51 -13.09
C PRO A 32 10.68 -11.30 -11.96
N GLY A 33 11.46 -10.21 -12.00
CA GLY A 33 12.39 -9.80 -10.95
C GLY A 33 11.83 -8.85 -9.88
N ILE A 34 10.63 -8.28 -10.04
CA ILE A 34 10.07 -7.30 -9.09
C ILE A 34 9.05 -7.99 -8.19
N LYS A 35 9.24 -7.90 -6.87
CA LYS A 35 8.20 -8.28 -5.89
C LYS A 35 7.44 -7.02 -5.48
N CYS A 36 6.12 -7.02 -5.66
CA CYS A 36 5.25 -5.88 -5.36
C CYS A 36 4.19 -6.27 -4.32
N PHE A 37 4.03 -5.44 -3.30
CA PHE A 37 3.10 -5.65 -2.19
C PHE A 37 2.24 -4.41 -1.99
N ALA A 38 0.92 -4.57 -1.97
CA ALA A 38 0.01 -3.51 -1.54
C ALA A 38 0.09 -3.39 -0.01
N VAL A 39 0.40 -2.19 0.48
CA VAL A 39 0.57 -1.92 1.91
C VAL A 39 -0.13 -0.61 2.29
N ARG A 40 -0.51 -0.51 3.56
CA ARG A 40 -0.95 0.75 4.16
C ARG A 40 0.08 1.20 5.18
N SER A 41 0.60 2.41 5.00
CA SER A 41 1.56 3.00 5.92
C SER A 41 0.90 3.25 7.28
N LEU A 42 1.58 2.83 8.37
CA LEU A 42 1.17 3.12 9.74
C LEU A 42 1.96 4.31 10.34
N GLY A 43 2.80 4.97 9.54
CA GLY A 43 3.69 6.03 10.01
C GLY A 43 5.09 5.54 10.40
N TRP A 44 5.78 6.33 11.22
CA TRP A 44 7.17 6.10 11.61
C TRP A 44 7.38 6.45 13.09
N VAL A 45 8.43 5.88 13.69
CA VAL A 45 8.86 6.17 15.07
C VAL A 45 10.37 6.35 15.05
N GLU A 46 10.85 7.40 15.73
CA GLU A 46 12.29 7.60 15.92
C GLU A 46 12.87 6.54 16.84
N MET A 47 14.01 5.96 16.46
CA MET A 47 14.67 4.88 17.19
C MET A 47 16.08 5.30 17.58
N THR A 48 16.47 4.99 18.81
CA THR A 48 17.83 5.19 19.30
C THR A 48 18.77 4.04 18.91
N GLU A 49 20.08 4.30 18.95
CA GLU A 49 21.09 3.28 18.65
C GLU A 49 21.03 2.10 19.63
N GLU A 50 20.74 2.39 20.90
CA GLU A 50 20.66 1.42 21.98
C GLU A 50 19.47 0.46 21.83
N GLU A 51 18.38 0.91 21.21
CA GLU A 51 17.20 0.10 20.91
C GLU A 51 17.42 -0.84 19.73
N LEU A 52 18.22 -0.40 18.75
CA LEU A 52 18.60 -1.20 17.58
C LEU A 52 19.77 -2.13 17.84
N ALA A 53 20.35 -2.10 19.04
CA ALA A 53 21.45 -2.98 19.43
C ALA A 53 21.07 -4.48 19.34
N PRO A 54 22.06 -5.37 19.08
CA PRO A 54 21.84 -6.82 19.07
C PRO A 54 21.19 -7.32 20.36
N GLY A 55 20.12 -8.12 20.23
CA GLY A 55 19.35 -8.64 21.36
C GLY A 55 18.23 -7.72 21.87
N ARG A 56 18.16 -6.47 21.40
CA ARG A 56 17.07 -5.52 21.72
C ARG A 56 16.21 -5.16 20.52
N SER A 57 16.78 -5.19 19.31
CA SER A 57 16.12 -4.78 18.07
C SER A 57 14.78 -5.49 17.81
N SER A 58 14.64 -6.78 18.13
CA SER A 58 13.36 -7.49 17.94
C SER A 58 12.25 -6.97 18.85
N VAL A 59 12.61 -6.56 20.08
CA VAL A 59 11.67 -5.96 21.03
C VAL A 59 11.30 -4.56 20.57
N ALA A 60 12.28 -3.77 20.11
CA ALA A 60 12.06 -2.44 19.56
C ALA A 60 11.11 -2.47 18.35
N VAL A 61 11.33 -3.39 17.40
CA VAL A 61 10.45 -3.57 16.22
C VAL A 61 9.03 -3.95 16.63
N ASN A 62 8.86 -4.90 17.56
CA ASN A 62 7.53 -5.29 18.00
C ASN A 62 6.79 -4.13 18.70
N ASN A 63 7.49 -3.42 19.60
CA ASN A 63 6.95 -2.25 20.26
C ASN A 63 6.56 -1.15 19.27
N CYS A 64 7.38 -0.89 18.25
CA CYS A 64 7.07 0.04 17.17
C CYS A 64 5.77 -0.31 16.46
N ILE A 65 5.64 -1.58 16.04
CA ILE A 65 4.43 -2.06 15.37
C ILE A 65 3.21 -1.89 16.26
N ARG A 66 3.29 -2.25 17.56
CA ARG A 66 2.18 -2.07 18.51
C ARG A 66 1.82 -0.60 18.68
N GLN A 67 2.81 0.28 18.87
CA GLN A 67 2.59 1.71 19.02
C GLN A 67 1.85 2.26 17.79
N LEU A 68 2.38 2.04 16.58
CA LEU A 68 1.77 2.54 15.35
C LEU A 68 0.42 1.87 14.99
N SER A 69 0.17 0.64 15.44
CA SER A 69 -1.09 -0.06 15.15
C SER A 69 -2.25 0.46 15.99
N TYR A 70 -2.02 0.79 17.27
CA TYR A 70 -3.08 1.17 18.21
C TYR A 70 -3.17 2.68 18.43
N HIS A 71 -2.07 3.41 18.27
CA HIS A 71 -2.09 4.87 18.29
C HIS A 71 -2.32 5.39 16.87
N LYS A 72 -3.55 5.82 16.60
CA LYS A 72 -3.86 6.62 15.41
C LYS A 72 -3.54 8.07 15.73
N ASN A 73 -2.30 8.48 15.49
CA ASN A 73 -1.96 9.89 15.58
C ASN A 73 -2.63 10.56 14.38
N ASN A 74 -3.68 11.34 14.60
CA ASN A 74 -4.38 12.10 13.54
C ASN A 74 -3.51 13.23 12.96
N LEU A 75 -2.19 13.06 12.90
CA LEU A 75 -1.27 14.06 12.42
C LEU A 75 -0.91 13.72 10.99
N HIS A 76 -1.52 14.48 10.09
CA HIS A 76 -0.97 14.70 8.77
C HIS A 76 0.44 15.26 8.98
N ASP A 77 1.46 14.40 8.99
CA ASP A 77 2.84 14.82 9.10
C ASP A 77 3.26 15.44 7.76
N PRO A 78 3.44 16.77 7.68
CA PRO A 78 3.83 17.43 6.44
C PRO A 78 5.25 17.02 5.99
N MET A 79 6.04 16.40 6.88
CA MET A 79 7.41 15.96 6.59
C MET A 79 7.46 14.56 5.96
N ALA A 80 6.38 13.77 6.02
CA ALA A 80 6.39 12.37 5.59
C ALA A 80 6.33 12.16 4.06
N GLY A 81 6.65 13.18 3.25
CA GLY A 81 6.94 13.05 1.81
C GLY A 81 5.88 12.35 0.97
N GLY A 82 4.63 12.32 1.44
CA GLY A 82 3.55 11.63 0.77
C GLY A 82 3.49 10.11 0.99
N TRP A 83 4.22 9.53 1.94
CA TRP A 83 4.15 8.11 2.34
C TRP A 83 3.87 7.89 3.84
N GLY A 84 3.46 8.95 4.55
CA GLY A 84 3.10 8.93 5.98
C GLY A 84 1.86 8.10 6.34
N GLU A 85 1.48 8.15 7.62
CA GLU A 85 0.40 7.35 8.22
C GLU A 85 -0.90 7.41 7.39
N GLY A 86 -1.54 6.25 7.22
CA GLY A 86 -2.85 6.10 6.58
C GLY A 86 -2.82 6.03 5.06
N LYS A 87 -1.66 6.20 4.43
CA LYS A 87 -1.54 6.14 2.96
C LYS A 87 -1.44 4.73 2.43
N ASP A 88 -2.21 4.46 1.37
CA ASP A 88 -2.11 3.23 0.58
C ASP A 88 -0.97 3.37 -0.44
N LEU A 89 -0.05 2.40 -0.41
CA LEU A 89 1.21 2.43 -1.15
C LEU A 89 1.48 1.05 -1.78
N LEU A 90 2.36 1.05 -2.77
CA LEU A 90 3.01 -0.16 -3.27
C LEU A 90 4.43 -0.22 -2.73
N LEU A 91 4.75 -1.29 -2.00
CA LEU A 91 6.12 -1.63 -1.62
C LEU A 91 6.69 -2.56 -2.69
N GLN A 92 7.71 -2.08 -3.39
CA GLN A 92 8.39 -2.83 -4.45
C GLN A 92 9.82 -3.17 -4.02
N LEU A 93 10.22 -4.42 -4.24
CA LEU A 93 11.60 -4.86 -4.12
C LEU A 93 12.13 -5.09 -5.54
N GLU A 94 13.05 -4.23 -5.97
CA GLU A 94 13.65 -4.24 -7.30
C GLU A 94 15.08 -3.74 -7.20
N ASP A 95 16.02 -4.44 -7.86
CA ASP A 95 17.43 -4.02 -7.99
C ASP A 95 18.06 -3.67 -6.63
N GLU A 96 17.99 -4.60 -5.68
CA GLU A 96 18.51 -4.44 -4.31
C GLU A 96 18.02 -3.16 -3.60
N THR A 97 16.84 -2.67 -3.98
CA THR A 97 16.24 -1.44 -3.45
C THR A 97 14.78 -1.69 -3.06
N LEU A 98 14.40 -1.21 -1.86
CA LEU A 98 13.01 -1.10 -1.43
C LEU A 98 12.46 0.24 -1.90
N LYS A 99 11.38 0.22 -2.68
CA LYS A 99 10.72 1.41 -3.20
C LYS A 99 9.30 1.50 -2.64
N LEU A 100 8.90 2.72 -2.27
CA LEU A 100 7.51 3.06 -1.97
C LEU A 100 6.95 3.87 -3.14
N VAL A 101 5.86 3.39 -3.72
CA VAL A 101 5.26 3.93 -4.94
C VAL A 101 3.79 4.25 -4.69
N GLU A 102 3.31 5.38 -5.21
CA GLU A 102 1.90 5.74 -5.18
C GLU A 102 1.10 4.87 -6.17
N PRO A 103 0.04 4.16 -5.74
CA PRO A 103 -0.65 3.18 -6.59
C PRO A 103 -1.31 3.78 -7.83
N GLN A 104 -1.88 4.99 -7.72
CA GLN A 104 -2.75 5.59 -8.75
C GLN A 104 -1.99 6.02 -10.00
N ASN A 105 -0.86 6.69 -9.82
CA ASN A 105 -0.06 7.27 -10.90
C ASN A 105 1.34 6.63 -11.03
N GLN A 106 1.65 5.62 -10.19
CA GLN A 106 2.95 4.94 -10.15
C GLN A 106 4.13 5.89 -9.83
N THR A 107 3.89 6.97 -9.08
CA THR A 107 4.94 7.90 -8.67
C THR A 107 5.85 7.29 -7.60
N LEU A 108 7.16 7.34 -7.81
CA LEU A 108 8.14 6.95 -6.79
C LEU A 108 8.15 7.99 -5.66
N LEU A 109 7.80 7.56 -4.46
CA LEU A 109 7.76 8.41 -3.25
C LEU A 109 9.04 8.28 -2.44
N HIS A 110 9.60 7.07 -2.35
CA HIS A 110 10.82 6.82 -1.59
C HIS A 110 11.57 5.60 -2.16
N ALA A 111 12.90 5.62 -2.05
CA ALA A 111 13.77 4.51 -2.43
C ALA A 111 14.88 4.34 -1.39
N GLN A 112 15.01 3.12 -0.86
CA GLN A 112 15.94 2.75 0.20
C GLN A 112 16.74 1.52 -0.24
N PRO A 113 18.07 1.64 -0.44
CA PRO A 113 18.91 0.47 -0.71
C PRO A 113 18.78 -0.57 0.40
N ILE A 114 18.61 -1.84 0.03
CA ILE A 114 18.41 -2.95 0.97
C ILE A 114 19.61 -3.10 1.91
N VAL A 115 20.83 -2.89 1.39
CA VAL A 115 22.08 -2.92 2.15
C VAL A 115 22.14 -1.90 3.30
N SER A 116 21.32 -0.85 3.23
CA SER A 116 21.25 0.20 4.25
C SER A 116 20.13 -0.02 5.27
N ILE A 117 19.30 -1.04 5.10
CA ILE A 117 18.26 -1.41 6.09
C ILE A 117 18.94 -2.08 7.27
N ARG A 118 18.90 -1.43 8.43
CA ARG A 118 19.57 -1.93 9.64
C ARG A 118 18.84 -3.09 10.28
N VAL A 119 17.51 -3.00 10.38
CA VAL A 119 16.65 -3.97 11.05
C VAL A 119 15.33 -4.05 10.30
N TRP A 120 14.81 -5.27 10.14
CA TRP A 120 13.44 -5.51 9.70
C TRP A 120 12.80 -6.60 10.56
N GLY A 121 11.47 -6.65 10.58
CA GLY A 121 10.74 -7.69 11.28
C GLY A 121 9.26 -7.66 10.98
N VAL A 122 8.56 -8.68 11.46
CA VAL A 122 7.11 -8.82 11.33
C VAL A 122 6.47 -8.85 12.71
N GLY A 123 5.30 -8.24 12.84
CA GLY A 123 4.52 -8.26 14.09
C GLY A 123 4.11 -9.69 14.42
N ARG A 124 4.36 -10.12 15.66
CA ARG A 124 4.00 -11.47 16.13
C ARG A 124 2.60 -11.53 16.74
N ASP A 125 2.07 -10.37 17.12
CA ASP A 125 0.82 -10.25 17.88
C ASP A 125 -0.42 -10.06 17.00
N SER A 126 -0.26 -10.07 15.67
CA SER A 126 -1.35 -10.13 14.70
C SER A 126 -1.97 -11.54 14.65
N GLY A 127 -2.28 -12.06 15.85
CA GLY A 127 -3.13 -13.22 16.05
C GLY A 127 -4.48 -12.93 15.42
N ARG A 128 -4.64 -13.36 14.17
CA ARG A 128 -5.81 -14.14 13.78
C ARG A 128 -6.03 -15.13 14.92
N GLU A 129 -6.93 -14.80 15.84
CA GLU A 129 -7.43 -15.79 16.79
C GLU A 129 -7.88 -16.97 15.96
N ARG A 130 -7.32 -18.14 16.27
CA ARG A 130 -7.73 -19.40 15.68
C ARG A 130 -9.07 -19.76 16.29
N TYR A 131 -10.15 -19.33 15.67
CA TYR A 131 -11.49 -19.88 15.86
C TYR A 131 -12.08 -20.24 14.50
#